data_AF-A0A4Y2ADM0-F1
#
_entry.id   AF-A0A4Y2ADM0-F1
#
_cell.length_a   1.000
_cell.length_b   1.000
_cell.length_c   1.000
_cell.angle_alpha   90.00
_cell.angle_beta   90.00
_cell.angle_gamma   90.00
#
_symmetry.space_group_name_H-M   'P 1'
#
loop_
_entity.id
_entity.type
_entity.pdbx_description
1 polymer ?
#
loop_
_entity_poly.entity_id
_entity_poly.type
_entity_poly.pdbx_seq_one_letter_code
_entity_poly.pdbx_strand_id
1 'polypeptide(L)'
;MSSNMIQALWKKAVIFLVITIAILQVIHMTLLSRLEARKNQHRQREATSRGWESNARVYHETEIQKDRANMMRSIHQSSVLDSSGEFHIINYLITGELMKNRNHPKHDLTLATQTTINGLHNLDLLSSAWQGPISVAVFSLTEDVPLAVETILHLRRCYQNIRYNTSFHLVYPLNGPTNNALPSSYPNVNSCDFLSNNLQKISLGKNYALGVAYPNNLLRNVARRSALTEFVFMIDIDMVPSENLHSDFLQFAKEKKLFSDSNKDDKTVYVVPAFEVKEDGAIPRTKSALLQQVEAMEARPFYFELCWKCQKHTDYEAWQKEPPSKKLDVLFEVLWRDPWEPFYIGRNNVPLYDERFRQYGFNRISQVC
;
A
#
# COMPACT_ATOMS: atom_id res chain seq x y z
N MET A 1 30.05 -61.07 24.40
CA MET A 1 28.66 -60.88 23.94
C MET A 1 28.50 -61.60 22.61
N SER A 2 27.58 -62.55 22.48
CA SER A 2 27.49 -63.44 21.32
C SER A 2 27.01 -62.71 20.05
N SER A 3 27.52 -63.14 18.89
CA SER A 3 27.18 -62.62 17.55
C SER A 3 25.66 -62.50 17.31
N ASN A 4 24.88 -63.41 17.89
CA ASN A 4 23.42 -63.44 17.80
C ASN A 4 22.75 -62.23 18.47
N MET A 5 23.34 -61.67 19.54
CA MET A 5 22.78 -60.52 20.25
C MET A 5 23.00 -59.22 19.46
N ILE A 6 24.13 -59.10 18.78
CA ILE A 6 24.45 -57.96 17.90
C ILE A 6 23.56 -57.99 16.65
N GLN A 7 23.35 -59.16 16.05
CA GLN A 7 22.40 -59.31 14.94
C GLN A 7 20.96 -58.98 15.33
N ALA A 8 20.51 -59.38 16.52
CA ALA A 8 19.17 -59.05 17.01
C ALA A 8 18.99 -57.54 17.25
N LEU A 9 20.02 -56.86 17.77
CA LEU A 9 20.02 -55.41 17.94
C LEU A 9 20.00 -54.67 16.60
N TRP A 10 20.79 -55.12 15.63
CA TRP A 10 20.78 -54.57 14.26
C TRP A 10 19.43 -54.74 13.57
N LYS A 11 18.80 -55.91 13.68
CA LYS A 11 17.44 -56.12 13.14
C LYS A 11 16.43 -55.16 13.76
N LYS A 12 16.48 -54.96 15.09
CA LYS A 12 15.59 -53.99 15.76
C LYS A 12 15.86 -52.55 15.33
N ALA A 13 17.13 -52.17 15.17
CA ALA A 13 17.51 -50.82 14.70
C ALA A 13 17.04 -50.55 13.27
N VAL A 14 17.18 -51.53 12.36
CA VAL A 14 16.71 -51.41 10.97
C VAL A 14 15.18 -51.32 10.92
N ILE A 15 14.47 -52.14 11.70
CA ILE A 15 13.00 -52.08 11.79
C ILE A 15 12.55 -50.71 12.32
N PHE A 16 13.19 -50.19 13.36
CA PHE A 16 12.89 -48.86 13.89
C PHE A 16 13.10 -47.78 12.83
N LEU A 17 14.24 -47.79 12.13
CA LEU A 17 14.56 -46.81 11.09
C LEU A 17 13.55 -46.84 9.92
N VAL A 18 13.14 -48.04 9.49
CA VAL A 18 12.12 -48.21 8.44
C VAL A 18 10.77 -47.64 8.90
N ILE A 19 10.37 -47.89 10.15
CA ILE A 19 9.14 -47.32 10.72
C ILE A 19 9.23 -45.79 10.79
N THR A 20 10.36 -45.24 11.23
CA THR A 20 10.57 -43.77 11.29
C THR A 20 10.48 -43.14 9.90
N ILE A 21 11.10 -43.74 8.88
CA ILE A 21 11.05 -43.25 7.51
C ILE A 21 9.61 -43.31 6.96
N ALA A 22 8.88 -44.40 7.21
CA ALA A 22 7.50 -44.52 6.78
C ALA A 22 6.60 -43.44 7.42
N ILE A 23 6.78 -43.18 8.71
CA ILE A 23 6.05 -42.10 9.42
C ILE A 23 6.40 -40.73 8.83
N LEU A 24 7.69 -40.44 8.60
CA LEU A 24 8.13 -39.18 8.01
C LEU A 24 7.58 -38.98 6.58
N GLN A 25 7.52 -40.05 5.77
CA GLN A 25 6.94 -39.99 4.43
C GLN A 25 5.43 -39.72 4.47
N VAL A 26 4.70 -40.32 5.39
CA VAL A 26 3.25 -40.04 5.57
C VAL A 26 3.02 -38.59 6.00
N ILE A 27 3.84 -38.07 6.93
CA ILE A 27 3.78 -36.66 7.35
C ILE A 27 4.08 -35.72 6.17
N HIS A 28 5.12 -36.00 5.39
CA HIS A 28 5.50 -35.17 4.24
C HIS A 28 4.39 -35.17 3.16
N MET A 29 3.81 -36.33 2.84
CA MET A 29 2.71 -36.43 1.88
C MET A 29 1.42 -35.74 2.36
N THR A 30 1.09 -35.83 3.66
CA THR A 30 -0.05 -35.09 4.21
C THR A 30 0.18 -33.59 4.24
N LEU A 31 1.42 -33.13 4.47
CA LEU A 31 1.77 -31.70 4.42
C LEU A 31 1.66 -31.14 3.00
N LEU A 32 2.20 -31.85 2.01
CA LEU A 32 2.09 -31.49 0.58
C LEU A 32 0.64 -31.48 0.10
N SER A 33 -0.14 -32.49 0.45
CA SER A 33 -1.57 -32.54 0.11
C SER A 33 -2.35 -31.37 0.72
N ARG A 34 -2.04 -30.97 1.96
CA ARG A 34 -2.63 -29.78 2.60
C ARG A 34 -2.20 -28.47 1.94
N LEU A 35 -0.94 -28.37 1.50
CA LEU A 35 -0.43 -27.21 0.76
C LEU A 35 -1.11 -27.07 -0.61
N GLU A 36 -1.27 -28.17 -1.35
CA GLU A 36 -1.99 -28.18 -2.63
C GLU A 36 -3.48 -27.87 -2.45
N ALA A 37 -4.12 -28.41 -1.41
CA ALA A 37 -5.51 -28.09 -1.09
C ALA A 37 -5.70 -26.61 -0.77
N ARG A 38 -4.76 -26.00 -0.02
CA ARG A 38 -4.76 -24.54 0.24
C ARG A 38 -4.53 -23.72 -1.02
N LYS A 39 -3.60 -24.13 -1.89
CA LYS A 39 -3.33 -23.46 -3.17
C LYS A 39 -4.54 -23.51 -4.11
N ASN A 40 -5.24 -24.64 -4.14
CA ASN A 40 -6.47 -24.80 -4.92
C ASN A 40 -7.63 -24.00 -4.32
N GLN A 41 -7.80 -23.97 -3.00
CA GLN A 41 -8.75 -23.07 -2.35
C GLN A 41 -8.45 -21.59 -2.61
N HIS A 42 -7.16 -21.19 -2.71
CA HIS A 42 -6.76 -19.82 -3.06
C HIS A 42 -7.16 -19.47 -4.49
N ARG A 43 -6.87 -20.35 -5.47
CA ARG A 43 -7.31 -20.18 -6.86
C ARG A 43 -8.84 -20.13 -7.00
N GLN A 44 -9.55 -20.95 -6.21
CA GLN A 44 -11.01 -20.99 -6.22
C GLN A 44 -11.63 -19.77 -5.53
N ARG A 45 -10.95 -19.18 -4.52
CA ARG A 45 -11.30 -17.90 -3.89
C ARG A 45 -11.00 -16.69 -4.78
N GLU A 46 -9.90 -16.69 -5.54
CA GLU A 46 -9.64 -15.69 -6.58
C GLU A 46 -10.69 -15.76 -7.70
N ALA A 47 -11.09 -16.97 -8.10
CA ALA A 47 -12.16 -17.16 -9.08
C ALA A 47 -13.54 -16.74 -8.56
N THR A 48 -13.84 -16.94 -7.27
CA THR A 48 -15.11 -16.50 -6.64
C THR A 48 -15.11 -15.02 -6.26
N SER A 49 -13.96 -14.41 -6.01
CA SER A 49 -13.80 -12.96 -5.89
C SER A 49 -14.14 -12.23 -7.19
N ARG A 50 -13.83 -12.81 -8.36
CA ARG A 50 -14.33 -12.33 -9.66
C ARG A 50 -15.85 -12.52 -9.84
N GLY A 51 -16.47 -13.43 -9.07
CA GLY A 51 -17.90 -13.72 -9.12
C GLY A 51 -18.79 -12.71 -8.37
N TRP A 52 -18.22 -11.78 -7.60
CA TRP A 52 -18.98 -10.74 -6.88
C TRP A 52 -19.21 -9.46 -7.71
N GLU A 53 -19.04 -9.54 -9.03
CA GLU A 53 -19.24 -8.43 -9.99
C GLU A 53 -20.70 -8.20 -10.41
N SER A 54 -21.67 -8.97 -9.92
CA SER A 54 -23.01 -8.99 -10.55
C SER A 54 -23.87 -7.74 -10.33
N ASN A 55 -23.45 -6.78 -9.49
CA ASN A 55 -24.16 -5.50 -9.27
C ASN A 55 -23.25 -4.26 -9.38
N ALA A 56 -22.00 -4.44 -9.83
CA ALA A 56 -21.08 -3.32 -10.03
C ALA A 56 -21.51 -2.53 -11.28
N ARG A 57 -21.71 -1.21 -11.13
CA ARG A 57 -21.99 -0.36 -12.29
C ARG A 57 -20.76 -0.36 -13.19
N VAL A 58 -20.91 -0.92 -14.39
CA VAL A 58 -19.86 -0.95 -15.41
C VAL A 58 -19.37 0.48 -15.68
N TYR A 59 -18.06 0.68 -15.79
CA TYR A 59 -17.49 1.97 -16.21
C TYR A 59 -17.52 2.04 -17.73
N HIS A 60 -18.55 2.70 -18.25
CA HIS A 60 -18.83 2.69 -19.68
C HIS A 60 -17.82 3.56 -20.45
N GLU A 61 -17.56 3.20 -21.71
CA GLU A 61 -16.63 3.93 -22.58
C GLU A 61 -17.00 5.42 -22.74
N THR A 62 -18.29 5.75 -22.73
CA THR A 62 -18.76 7.15 -22.77
C THR A 62 -18.39 7.93 -21.51
N GLU A 63 -18.43 7.30 -20.34
CA GLU A 63 -17.99 7.90 -19.08
C GLU A 63 -16.47 8.07 -19.07
N ILE A 64 -15.72 7.08 -19.55
CA ILE A 64 -14.26 7.12 -19.68
C ILE A 64 -13.84 8.29 -20.60
N GLN A 65 -14.48 8.45 -21.76
CA GLN A 65 -14.20 9.55 -22.69
C GLN A 65 -14.49 10.92 -22.08
N LYS A 66 -15.59 11.03 -21.33
CA LYS A 66 -15.95 12.26 -20.61
C LYS A 66 -14.92 12.59 -19.53
N ASP A 67 -14.53 11.61 -18.72
CA ASP A 67 -13.54 11.80 -17.65
C ASP A 67 -12.17 12.14 -18.23
N ARG A 68 -11.73 11.46 -19.30
CA ARG A 68 -10.52 11.83 -20.07
C ARG A 68 -10.54 13.29 -20.50
N ALA A 69 -11.62 13.73 -21.15
CA ALA A 69 -11.76 15.10 -21.62
C ALA A 69 -11.73 16.12 -20.47
N ASN A 70 -12.35 15.79 -19.33
CA ASN A 70 -12.32 16.65 -18.14
C ASN A 70 -10.93 16.72 -17.51
N MET A 71 -10.26 15.58 -17.35
CA MET A 71 -8.89 15.50 -16.83
C MET A 71 -7.93 16.33 -17.69
N MET A 72 -7.96 16.14 -19.02
CA MET A 72 -7.13 16.90 -19.94
C MET A 72 -7.47 18.40 -19.88
N ARG A 73 -8.75 18.78 -19.80
CA ARG A 73 -9.14 20.19 -19.63
C ARG A 73 -8.55 20.79 -18.35
N SER A 74 -8.68 20.09 -17.22
CA SER A 74 -8.14 20.53 -15.93
C SER A 74 -6.62 20.70 -15.96
N ILE A 75 -5.90 19.82 -16.65
CA ILE A 75 -4.45 19.93 -16.84
C ILE A 75 -4.10 21.20 -17.64
N HIS A 76 -4.76 21.45 -18.77
CA HIS A 76 -4.47 22.60 -19.63
C HIS A 76 -4.87 23.95 -19.00
N GLN A 77 -5.90 23.96 -18.15
CA GLN A 77 -6.42 25.19 -17.53
C GLN A 77 -5.76 25.53 -16.19
N SER A 78 -5.10 24.56 -15.53
CA SER A 78 -4.50 24.81 -14.24
C SER A 78 -3.23 25.65 -14.36
N SER A 79 -3.12 26.65 -13.51
CA SER A 79 -1.92 27.46 -13.30
C SER A 79 -1.35 27.31 -11.87
N VAL A 80 -1.83 26.32 -11.12
CA VAL A 80 -1.41 26.11 -9.73
C VAL A 80 0.00 25.52 -9.71
N LEU A 81 0.89 26.20 -9.01
CA LEU A 81 2.27 25.76 -8.78
C LEU A 81 2.50 25.41 -7.30
N ASP A 82 3.54 24.63 -7.05
CA ASP A 82 4.07 24.44 -5.71
C ASP A 82 4.72 25.71 -5.16
N SER A 83 5.11 25.68 -3.88
CA SER A 83 5.68 26.84 -3.20
C SER A 83 7.00 27.33 -3.80
N SER A 84 7.77 26.44 -4.46
CA SER A 84 9.01 26.80 -5.15
C SER A 84 8.80 27.30 -6.59
N GLY A 85 7.61 27.08 -7.17
CA GLY A 85 7.31 27.42 -8.56
C GLY A 85 7.91 26.44 -9.59
N GLU A 86 8.39 25.28 -9.15
CA GLU A 86 9.05 24.29 -10.01
C GLU A 86 8.10 23.21 -10.54
N PHE A 87 6.96 23.00 -9.90
CA PHE A 87 6.01 21.93 -10.22
C PHE A 87 4.59 22.45 -10.36
N HIS A 88 3.90 22.00 -11.42
CA HIS A 88 2.45 22.12 -11.52
C HIS A 88 1.75 21.14 -10.58
N ILE A 89 0.64 21.58 -9.98
CA ILE A 89 -0.19 20.75 -9.13
C ILE A 89 -1.62 20.74 -9.67
N ILE A 90 -2.15 19.56 -9.96
CA ILE A 90 -3.56 19.34 -10.28
C ILE A 90 -4.19 18.56 -9.12
N ASN A 91 -4.78 19.30 -8.18
CA ASN A 91 -5.62 18.68 -7.16
C ASN A 91 -6.91 18.17 -7.79
N TYR A 92 -7.41 17.04 -7.29
CA TYR A 92 -8.59 16.35 -7.79
C TYR A 92 -8.66 16.23 -9.32
N LEU A 93 -7.55 15.79 -9.96
CA LEU A 93 -7.54 15.48 -11.40
C LEU A 93 -8.74 14.58 -11.75
N ILE A 94 -8.98 13.58 -10.90
CA ILE A 94 -10.25 12.87 -10.86
C ILE A 94 -10.58 12.45 -9.42
N THR A 95 -11.82 12.66 -9.02
CA THR A 95 -12.32 12.36 -7.66
C THR A 95 -12.98 10.98 -7.59
N GLY A 96 -12.73 10.23 -6.52
CA GLY A 96 -13.43 8.98 -6.22
C GLY A 96 -14.95 9.21 -6.15
N GLU A 97 -15.74 8.30 -6.70
CA GLU A 97 -17.19 8.52 -6.82
C GLU A 97 -17.91 8.66 -5.48
N LEU A 98 -17.46 7.97 -4.43
CA LEU A 98 -18.03 8.14 -3.09
C LEU A 98 -17.77 9.55 -2.54
N MET A 99 -16.63 10.15 -2.88
CA MET A 99 -16.25 11.49 -2.44
C MET A 99 -17.06 12.59 -3.13
N LYS A 100 -17.71 12.31 -4.27
CA LYS A 100 -18.58 13.28 -4.96
C LYS A 100 -19.88 13.53 -4.20
N ASN A 101 -20.23 12.66 -3.26
CA ASN A 101 -21.47 12.76 -2.51
C ASN A 101 -21.33 13.81 -1.40
N ARG A 102 -22.28 14.76 -1.31
CA ARG A 102 -22.22 15.89 -0.36
C ARG A 102 -22.21 15.47 1.12
N ASN A 103 -22.58 14.22 1.41
CA ASN A 103 -22.61 13.64 2.75
C ASN A 103 -21.37 12.81 3.08
N HIS A 104 -20.23 13.04 2.40
CA HIS A 104 -18.99 12.34 2.76
C HIS A 104 -18.68 12.56 4.25
N PRO A 105 -18.45 11.48 5.04
CA PRO A 105 -18.17 11.61 6.45
C PRO A 105 -16.85 12.34 6.67
N LYS A 106 -16.91 13.52 7.29
CA LYS A 106 -15.71 14.22 7.81
C LYS A 106 -15.00 13.35 8.85
N HIS A 107 -15.78 12.64 9.67
CA HIS A 107 -15.31 11.72 10.71
C HIS A 107 -14.95 10.36 10.10
N ASP A 108 -13.87 10.33 9.33
CA ASP A 108 -13.36 9.15 8.66
C ASP A 108 -11.82 9.19 8.62
N LEU A 109 -11.20 8.21 7.96
CA LEU A 109 -9.77 8.02 7.79
C LEU A 109 -9.44 7.80 6.31
N THR A 110 -8.65 8.70 5.73
CA THR A 110 -8.15 8.56 4.35
C THR A 110 -6.75 7.94 4.38
N LEU A 111 -6.49 6.97 3.51
CA LEU A 111 -5.11 6.56 3.21
C LEU A 111 -4.54 7.52 2.17
N ALA A 112 -3.44 8.19 2.50
CA ALA A 112 -2.71 9.04 1.58
C ALA A 112 -1.45 8.31 1.10
N THR A 113 -1.19 8.36 -0.20
CA THR A 113 0.02 7.78 -0.80
C THR A 113 0.48 8.61 -1.99
N GLN A 114 1.70 8.34 -2.45
CA GLN A 114 2.34 9.02 -3.55
C GLN A 114 3.15 8.05 -4.38
N THR A 115 3.22 8.29 -5.69
CA THR A 115 3.85 7.34 -6.61
C THR A 115 4.23 8.00 -7.93
N THR A 116 5.02 7.31 -8.75
CA THR A 116 5.16 7.58 -10.18
C THR A 116 4.09 6.81 -10.96
N ILE A 117 3.96 7.02 -12.28
CA ILE A 117 3.10 6.17 -13.12
C ILE A 117 3.44 4.68 -12.92
N ASN A 118 4.73 4.34 -12.84
CA ASN A 118 5.17 2.96 -12.68
C ASN A 118 4.63 2.32 -11.42
N GLY A 119 4.62 3.02 -10.27
CA GLY A 119 4.15 2.43 -9.01
C GLY A 119 2.63 2.30 -8.90
N LEU A 120 1.85 2.78 -9.87
CA LEU A 120 0.39 2.65 -9.86
C LEU A 120 -0.10 1.19 -9.92
N HIS A 121 0.75 0.24 -10.36
CA HIS A 121 0.40 -1.18 -10.38
C HIS A 121 0.16 -1.77 -8.97
N ASN A 122 0.67 -1.14 -7.91
CA ASN A 122 0.44 -1.61 -6.53
C ASN A 122 -0.92 -1.17 -5.96
N LEU A 123 -1.63 -0.28 -6.65
CA LEU A 123 -2.85 0.33 -6.12
C LEU A 123 -4.03 -0.63 -6.05
N ASP A 124 -4.06 -1.68 -6.88
CA ASP A 124 -5.11 -2.69 -6.84
C ASP A 124 -5.08 -3.46 -5.51
N LEU A 125 -3.92 -3.93 -5.10
CA LEU A 125 -3.71 -4.66 -3.86
C LEU A 125 -3.92 -3.76 -2.65
N LEU A 126 -3.35 -2.55 -2.67
CA LEU A 126 -3.52 -1.57 -1.60
C LEU A 126 -5.00 -1.20 -1.42
N SER A 127 -5.71 -0.87 -2.50
CA SER A 127 -7.11 -0.47 -2.43
C SER A 127 -8.03 -1.60 -1.98
N SER A 128 -7.72 -2.84 -2.35
CA SER A 128 -8.47 -4.04 -1.94
C SER A 128 -8.33 -4.33 -0.45
N ALA A 129 -7.15 -4.10 0.12
CA ALA A 129 -6.91 -4.26 1.56
C ALA A 129 -7.51 -3.12 2.38
N TRP A 130 -7.44 -1.88 1.86
CA TRP A 130 -7.86 -0.68 2.58
C TRP A 130 -9.37 -0.49 2.67
N GLN A 131 -10.08 -0.61 1.54
CA GLN A 131 -11.55 -0.45 1.42
C GLN A 131 -12.15 0.89 1.87
N GLY A 132 -11.36 1.84 2.39
CA GLY A 132 -11.76 3.21 2.71
C GLY A 132 -11.34 4.24 1.65
N PRO A 133 -11.52 5.55 1.90
CA PRO A 133 -11.06 6.64 1.03
C PRO A 133 -9.54 6.62 0.81
N ILE A 134 -9.10 6.89 -0.43
CA ILE A 134 -7.69 6.95 -0.81
C ILE A 134 -7.40 8.26 -1.56
N SER A 135 -6.32 8.93 -1.18
CA SER A 135 -5.75 10.07 -1.92
C SER A 135 -4.38 9.71 -2.46
N VAL A 136 -4.22 9.77 -3.79
CA VAL A 136 -2.97 9.40 -4.48
C VAL A 136 -2.42 10.61 -5.21
N ALA A 137 -1.20 11.05 -4.87
CA ALA A 137 -0.44 11.99 -5.67
C ALA A 137 0.46 11.25 -6.67
N VAL A 138 0.20 11.43 -7.95
CA VAL A 138 0.97 10.82 -9.05
C VAL A 138 1.95 11.84 -9.60
N PHE A 139 3.23 11.49 -9.57
CA PHE A 139 4.27 12.23 -10.27
C PHE A 139 4.44 11.73 -11.69
N SER A 140 4.52 12.65 -12.64
CA SER A 140 4.77 12.38 -14.05
C SER A 140 5.75 13.40 -14.61
N LEU A 141 6.52 13.01 -15.64
CA LEU A 141 7.12 14.00 -16.52
C LEU A 141 6.04 14.63 -17.41
N THR A 142 6.29 15.83 -17.91
CA THR A 142 5.33 16.60 -18.72
C THR A 142 4.91 15.84 -19.98
N GLU A 143 5.84 15.15 -20.63
CA GLU A 143 5.58 14.30 -21.80
C GLU A 143 4.73 13.06 -21.49
N ASP A 144 4.84 12.55 -20.27
CA ASP A 144 4.15 11.34 -19.80
C ASP A 144 2.76 11.63 -19.19
N VAL A 145 2.35 12.90 -19.10
CA VAL A 145 1.06 13.28 -18.52
C VAL A 145 -0.12 12.55 -19.17
N PRO A 146 -0.22 12.42 -20.50
CA PRO A 146 -1.36 11.70 -21.07
C PRO A 146 -1.28 10.17 -20.79
N LEU A 147 -0.09 9.61 -20.53
CA LEU A 147 0.07 8.23 -20.04
C LEU A 147 -0.40 8.08 -18.59
N ALA A 148 -0.15 9.06 -17.73
CA ALA A 148 -0.72 9.06 -16.39
C ALA A 148 -2.26 9.06 -16.45
N VAL A 149 -2.87 9.87 -17.33
CA VAL A 149 -4.32 9.95 -17.52
C VAL A 149 -4.90 8.59 -17.97
N GLU A 150 -4.35 7.98 -19.02
CA GLU A 150 -4.85 6.69 -19.50
C GLU A 150 -4.63 5.57 -18.47
N THR A 151 -3.51 5.58 -17.74
CA THR A 151 -3.24 4.60 -16.68
C THR A 151 -4.27 4.69 -15.55
N ILE A 152 -4.59 5.92 -15.11
CA ILE A 152 -5.61 6.16 -14.07
C ILE A 152 -7.00 5.70 -14.56
N LEU A 153 -7.40 6.06 -15.78
CA LEU A 153 -8.69 5.66 -16.35
C LEU A 153 -8.79 4.14 -16.48
N HIS A 154 -7.71 3.48 -16.88
CA HIS A 154 -7.67 2.03 -16.98
C HIS A 154 -7.80 1.35 -15.61
N LEU A 155 -7.09 1.84 -14.57
CA LEU A 155 -7.27 1.34 -13.19
C LEU A 155 -8.71 1.48 -12.71
N ARG A 156 -9.35 2.62 -12.97
CA ARG A 156 -10.75 2.85 -12.60
C ARG A 156 -11.72 1.95 -13.36
N ARG A 157 -11.40 1.56 -14.60
CA ARG A 157 -12.17 0.58 -15.37
C ARG A 157 -12.06 -0.82 -14.79
N CYS A 158 -10.86 -1.20 -14.35
CA CYS A 158 -10.56 -2.56 -13.92
C CYS A 158 -10.87 -2.84 -12.45
N TYR A 159 -10.79 -1.83 -11.59
CA TYR A 159 -10.90 -2.00 -10.15
C TYR A 159 -11.93 -1.05 -9.57
N GLN A 160 -13.06 -1.60 -9.16
CA GLN A 160 -14.16 -0.83 -8.57
C GLN A 160 -13.71 -0.03 -7.34
N ASN A 161 -12.92 -0.62 -6.45
CA ASN A 161 -12.40 0.07 -5.26
C ASN A 161 -11.61 1.33 -5.64
N ILE A 162 -10.84 1.28 -6.73
CA ILE A 162 -10.10 2.45 -7.24
C ILE A 162 -11.09 3.50 -7.78
N ARG A 163 -12.06 3.09 -8.60
CA ARG A 163 -13.08 4.01 -9.15
C ARG A 163 -13.84 4.78 -8.06
N TYR A 164 -14.28 4.07 -7.04
CA TYR A 164 -15.19 4.61 -6.03
C TYR A 164 -14.47 5.33 -4.90
N ASN A 165 -13.33 4.82 -4.44
CA ASN A 165 -12.71 5.30 -3.21
C ASN A 165 -11.48 6.16 -3.45
N THR A 166 -10.88 6.09 -4.64
CA THR A 166 -9.60 6.77 -4.91
C THR A 166 -9.78 8.08 -5.65
N SER A 167 -9.22 9.14 -5.07
CA SER A 167 -9.02 10.43 -5.74
C SER A 167 -7.56 10.57 -6.15
N PHE A 168 -7.34 11.01 -7.40
CA PHE A 168 -6.02 11.18 -7.97
C PHE A 168 -5.67 12.65 -8.11
N HIS A 169 -4.41 12.95 -7.83
CA HIS A 169 -3.78 14.25 -7.98
C HIS A 169 -2.56 14.09 -8.86
N LEU A 170 -2.24 15.10 -9.66
CA LEU A 170 -1.11 15.04 -10.59
C LEU A 170 -0.12 16.15 -10.26
N VAL A 171 1.16 15.78 -10.21
CA VAL A 171 2.27 16.72 -10.07
C VAL A 171 3.26 16.44 -11.20
N TYR A 172 3.66 17.49 -11.91
CA TYR A 172 4.62 17.41 -13.01
C TYR A 172 5.46 18.68 -13.08
N PRO A 173 6.72 18.61 -13.53
CA PRO A 173 7.61 19.77 -13.54
C PRO A 173 7.14 20.86 -14.51
N LEU A 174 7.30 22.13 -14.12
CA LEU A 174 7.08 23.29 -15.01
C LEU A 174 8.13 23.31 -16.14
N ASN A 175 9.39 23.04 -15.78
CA ASN A 175 10.51 22.93 -16.69
C ASN A 175 11.10 21.51 -16.58
N GLY A 176 11.11 20.76 -17.67
CA GLY A 176 11.64 19.40 -17.70
C GLY A 176 12.24 19.05 -19.07
N PRO A 177 13.05 17.99 -19.16
CA PRO A 177 13.52 17.51 -20.45
C PRO A 177 12.32 17.21 -21.35
N THR A 178 12.24 17.90 -22.48
CA THR A 178 11.31 17.56 -23.56
C THR A 178 11.98 16.49 -24.40
N ASN A 179 11.65 15.22 -24.21
CA ASN A 179 11.94 14.25 -25.25
C ASN A 179 10.95 14.48 -26.39
N ASN A 180 11.48 14.80 -27.57
CA ASN A 180 10.69 14.94 -28.80
C ASN A 180 10.08 13.61 -29.29
N ALA A 181 10.23 12.52 -28.54
CA ALA A 181 9.63 11.24 -28.82
C ALA A 181 8.35 11.09 -27.99
N LEU A 182 7.24 11.59 -28.53
CA LEU A 182 5.93 11.08 -28.15
C LEU A 182 5.98 9.54 -28.28
N PRO A 183 5.56 8.76 -27.28
CA PRO A 183 5.28 7.36 -27.50
C PRO A 183 4.20 7.25 -28.58
N SER A 184 4.63 6.89 -29.78
CA SER A 184 3.78 6.62 -30.92
C SER A 184 2.84 5.48 -30.52
N SER A 185 1.53 5.75 -30.52
CA SER A 185 0.46 4.80 -30.19
C SER A 185 0.39 4.42 -28.71
N TYR A 186 -0.60 4.99 -28.01
CA TYR A 186 -1.18 4.35 -26.83
C TYR A 186 -1.60 2.92 -27.20
N PRO A 187 -1.03 1.87 -26.60
CA PRO A 187 -1.54 0.52 -26.81
C PRO A 187 -3.00 0.51 -26.38
N ASN A 188 -3.87 -0.12 -27.18
CA ASN A 188 -5.28 -0.22 -26.87
C ASN A 188 -5.46 -1.05 -25.58
N VAL A 189 -5.61 -0.39 -24.44
CA VAL A 189 -5.61 -1.00 -23.11
C VAL A 189 -7.00 -1.59 -22.79
N ASN A 190 -7.42 -2.56 -23.59
CA ASN A 190 -8.73 -3.18 -23.45
C ASN A 190 -8.79 -4.32 -22.41
N SER A 191 -7.64 -4.82 -21.94
CA SER A 191 -7.56 -5.86 -20.91
C SER A 191 -6.97 -5.32 -19.61
N CYS A 192 -7.58 -5.69 -18.49
CA CYS A 192 -7.11 -5.38 -17.14
C CYS A 192 -5.79 -6.07 -16.78
N ASP A 193 -5.35 -7.05 -17.57
CA ASP A 193 -4.05 -7.69 -17.40
C ASP A 193 -2.88 -6.84 -17.94
N PHE A 194 -3.17 -5.70 -18.59
CA PHE A 194 -2.14 -4.90 -19.24
C PHE A 194 -1.16 -4.30 -18.23
N LEU A 195 -1.64 -3.72 -17.13
CA LEU A 195 -0.80 -3.02 -16.16
C LEU A 195 0.19 -3.96 -15.49
N SER A 196 -0.31 -5.09 -14.99
CA SER A 196 0.49 -6.11 -14.29
C SER A 196 1.60 -6.68 -15.19
N ASN A 197 1.38 -6.74 -16.51
CA ASN A 197 2.32 -7.35 -17.44
C ASN A 197 3.22 -6.35 -18.19
N ASN A 198 2.84 -5.07 -18.27
CA ASN A 198 3.46 -4.13 -19.20
C ASN A 198 3.88 -2.79 -18.59
N LEU A 199 3.32 -2.30 -17.47
CA LEU A 199 3.82 -1.03 -16.88
C LEU A 199 5.29 -1.12 -16.45
N GLN A 200 5.71 -2.27 -15.90
CA GLN A 200 7.12 -2.51 -15.57
C GLN A 200 8.02 -2.63 -16.83
N LYS A 201 7.43 -2.90 -18.00
CA LYS A 201 8.14 -3.06 -19.29
C LYS A 201 8.13 -1.79 -20.15
N ILE A 202 7.13 -0.93 -19.97
CA ILE A 202 7.14 0.42 -20.53
C ILE A 202 8.27 1.12 -19.78
N SER A 203 9.38 1.34 -20.47
CA SER A 203 10.60 1.94 -19.93
C SER A 203 10.42 3.44 -19.65
N LEU A 204 9.38 3.80 -18.90
CA LEU A 204 9.37 5.01 -18.08
C LEU A 204 10.53 4.82 -17.13
N GLY A 205 11.58 5.64 -17.25
CA GLY A 205 12.84 5.47 -16.54
C GLY A 205 12.64 5.02 -15.09
N LYS A 206 13.55 4.17 -14.59
CA LYS A 206 13.53 3.68 -13.20
C LYS A 206 13.15 4.84 -12.28
N ASN A 207 12.30 4.57 -11.27
CA ASN A 207 11.97 5.55 -10.25
C ASN A 207 13.24 6.33 -9.88
N TYR A 208 13.16 7.66 -9.84
CA TYR A 208 14.29 8.57 -9.54
C TYR A 208 15.29 8.88 -10.67
N ALA A 209 15.26 8.21 -11.82
CA ALA A 209 16.11 8.48 -12.99
C ALA A 209 15.38 9.31 -14.06
N LEU A 210 14.66 10.35 -13.64
CA LEU A 210 13.77 11.15 -14.49
C LEU A 210 14.39 12.47 -14.99
N GLY A 211 15.70 12.69 -14.75
CA GLY A 211 16.36 13.98 -15.02
C GLY A 211 15.91 15.14 -14.12
N VAL A 212 14.91 14.92 -13.26
CA VAL A 212 14.37 15.84 -12.26
C VAL A 212 14.32 15.13 -10.91
N ALA A 213 14.68 15.83 -9.83
CA ALA A 213 14.64 15.26 -8.49
C ALA A 213 13.20 14.94 -8.06
N TYR A 214 12.95 13.70 -7.65
CA TYR A 214 11.63 13.24 -7.25
C TYR A 214 11.12 13.98 -6.00
N PRO A 215 9.99 14.70 -6.08
CA PRO A 215 9.55 15.60 -5.02
C PRO A 215 8.64 14.88 -4.01
N ASN A 216 9.13 13.81 -3.38
CA ASN A 216 8.34 12.93 -2.49
C ASN A 216 7.56 13.68 -1.39
N ASN A 217 8.15 14.69 -0.75
CA ASN A 217 7.48 15.41 0.34
C ASN A 217 6.40 16.38 -0.17
N LEU A 218 6.61 17.00 -1.33
CA LEU A 218 5.55 17.73 -2.02
C LEU A 218 4.39 16.79 -2.36
N LEU A 219 4.67 15.60 -2.90
CA LEU A 219 3.63 14.63 -3.24
C LEU A 219 2.86 14.14 -2.00
N ARG A 220 3.55 13.88 -0.89
CA ARG A 220 2.92 13.56 0.41
C ARG A 220 1.99 14.69 0.86
N ASN A 221 2.43 15.94 0.75
CA ASN A 221 1.62 17.10 1.12
C ASN A 221 0.42 17.29 0.18
N VAL A 222 0.58 17.08 -1.12
CA VAL A 222 -0.52 17.16 -2.11
C VAL A 222 -1.59 16.10 -1.82
N ALA A 223 -1.19 14.85 -1.58
CA ALA A 223 -2.13 13.79 -1.20
C ALA A 223 -2.82 14.10 0.14
N ARG A 224 -2.04 14.47 1.16
CA ARG A 224 -2.57 14.73 2.50
C ARG A 224 -3.52 15.93 2.56
N ARG A 225 -3.16 17.06 1.95
CA ARG A 225 -4.03 18.26 1.87
C ARG A 225 -5.33 17.99 1.09
N SER A 226 -5.32 17.01 0.19
CA SER A 226 -6.48 16.61 -0.59
C SER A 226 -7.34 15.53 0.09
N ALA A 227 -6.91 15.02 1.24
CA ALA A 227 -7.75 14.17 2.07
C ALA A 227 -8.83 15.03 2.77
N LEU A 228 -10.10 14.66 2.58
CA LEU A 228 -11.25 15.39 3.14
C LEU A 228 -11.65 14.91 4.55
N THR A 229 -10.91 13.93 5.09
CA THR A 229 -11.22 13.27 6.35
C THR A 229 -10.41 13.83 7.50
N GLU A 230 -10.92 13.65 8.72
CA GLU A 230 -10.30 14.15 9.95
C GLU A 230 -8.98 13.46 10.27
N PHE A 231 -8.87 12.16 9.99
CA PHE A 231 -7.61 11.42 10.10
C PHE A 231 -7.06 11.04 8.73
N VAL A 232 -5.73 10.92 8.65
CA VAL A 232 -4.99 10.46 7.48
C VAL A 232 -3.96 9.42 7.89
N PHE A 233 -3.83 8.37 7.07
CA PHE A 233 -2.77 7.37 7.15
C PHE A 233 -1.84 7.52 5.94
N MET A 234 -0.65 8.08 6.13
CA MET A 234 0.33 8.29 5.05
C MET A 234 1.26 7.08 4.93
N ILE A 235 1.19 6.33 3.83
CA ILE A 235 2.05 5.16 3.58
C ILE A 235 2.63 5.17 2.17
N ASP A 236 3.71 4.43 1.96
CA ASP A 236 4.30 4.24 0.64
C ASP A 236 3.39 3.34 -0.22
N ILE A 237 3.41 3.54 -1.55
CA ILE A 237 2.47 2.91 -2.50
C ILE A 237 2.62 1.38 -2.58
N ASP A 238 3.79 0.86 -2.23
CA ASP A 238 4.16 -0.55 -2.19
C ASP A 238 3.84 -1.21 -0.83
N MET A 239 3.20 -0.47 0.09
CA MET A 239 2.74 -1.01 1.36
C MET A 239 1.29 -1.46 1.28
N VAL A 240 1.01 -2.58 1.96
CA VAL A 240 -0.33 -3.14 2.07
C VAL A 240 -0.76 -3.08 3.54
N PRO A 241 -1.83 -2.35 3.88
CA PRO A 241 -2.35 -2.34 5.24
C PRO A 241 -2.94 -3.72 5.61
N SER A 242 -2.97 -4.02 6.92
CA SER A 242 -3.71 -5.19 7.42
C SER A 242 -5.18 -5.13 6.97
N GLU A 243 -5.78 -6.29 6.73
CA GLU A 243 -7.21 -6.37 6.43
C GLU A 243 -8.02 -5.68 7.54
N ASN A 244 -9.04 -4.92 7.14
CA ASN A 244 -9.97 -4.20 8.03
C ASN A 244 -9.36 -3.07 8.86
N LEU A 245 -8.08 -2.69 8.65
CA LEU A 245 -7.45 -1.61 9.43
C LEU A 245 -8.26 -0.30 9.41
N HIS A 246 -8.85 0.04 8.26
CA HIS A 246 -9.73 1.21 8.12
C HIS A 246 -10.94 1.13 9.06
N SER A 247 -11.75 0.07 8.96
CA SER A 247 -12.95 -0.10 9.79
C SER A 247 -12.62 -0.24 11.28
N ASP A 248 -11.54 -0.95 11.59
CA ASP A 248 -11.11 -1.20 12.97
C ASP A 248 -10.63 0.11 13.62
N PHE A 249 -9.93 0.97 12.87
CA PHE A 249 -9.55 2.29 13.36
C PHE A 249 -10.78 3.19 13.57
N LEU A 250 -11.76 3.19 12.66
CA LEU A 250 -12.99 3.97 12.86
C LEU A 250 -13.76 3.54 14.11
N GLN A 251 -13.81 2.23 14.37
CA GLN A 251 -14.39 1.71 15.60
C GLN A 251 -13.61 2.19 16.83
N PHE A 252 -12.29 2.04 16.82
CA PHE A 252 -11.41 2.52 17.88
C PHE A 252 -11.59 4.03 18.13
N ALA A 253 -11.60 4.83 17.07
CA ALA A 253 -11.75 6.27 17.14
C ALA A 253 -13.11 6.68 17.72
N LYS A 254 -14.18 5.96 17.38
CA LYS A 254 -15.50 6.17 17.97
C LYS A 254 -15.53 5.81 19.45
N GLU A 255 -14.97 4.65 19.82
CA GLU A 255 -14.95 4.17 21.22
C GLU A 255 -14.12 5.09 22.12
N LYS A 256 -12.98 5.60 21.64
CA LYS A 256 -12.12 6.56 22.34
C LYS A 256 -12.57 8.03 22.18
N LYS A 257 -13.69 8.28 21.50
CA LYS A 257 -14.25 9.63 21.24
C LYS A 257 -13.27 10.59 20.54
N LEU A 258 -12.44 10.08 19.63
CA LEU A 258 -11.43 10.87 18.95
C LEU A 258 -12.05 11.94 18.02
N PHE A 259 -13.23 11.69 17.46
CA PHE A 259 -13.94 12.68 16.63
C PHE A 259 -14.67 13.78 17.44
N SER A 260 -14.46 13.84 18.76
CA SER A 260 -15.08 14.88 19.59
C SER A 260 -14.31 16.20 19.50
N ASP A 261 -15.02 17.32 19.45
CA ASP A 261 -14.43 18.67 19.44
C ASP A 261 -13.49 18.94 20.62
N SER A 262 -13.68 18.26 21.77
CA SER A 262 -12.80 18.38 22.93
C SER A 262 -11.38 17.85 22.67
N ASN A 263 -11.24 16.96 21.69
CA ASN A 263 -9.97 16.29 21.35
C ASN A 263 -9.32 16.89 20.10
N LYS A 264 -9.84 17.99 19.55
CA LYS A 264 -9.36 18.58 18.29
C LYS A 264 -7.90 19.06 18.33
N ASP A 265 -7.47 19.48 19.51
CA ASP A 265 -6.12 20.04 19.77
C ASP A 265 -5.16 18.97 20.32
N ASP A 266 -5.62 17.71 20.45
CA ASP A 266 -4.77 16.57 20.78
C ASP A 266 -3.78 16.32 19.65
N LYS A 267 -2.50 16.21 20.02
CA LYS A 267 -1.36 16.00 19.12
C LYS A 267 -0.93 14.54 19.02
N THR A 268 -1.69 13.63 19.61
CA THR A 268 -1.44 12.19 19.58
C THR A 268 -1.59 11.65 18.17
N VAL A 269 -0.65 10.79 17.78
CA VAL A 269 -0.72 9.99 16.55
C VAL A 269 -0.62 8.51 16.91
N TYR A 270 -1.20 7.65 16.07
CA TYR A 270 -1.27 6.22 16.30
C TYR A 270 -0.31 5.51 15.36
N VAL A 271 0.78 4.98 15.91
CA VAL A 271 1.80 4.28 15.13
C VAL A 271 1.30 2.90 14.70
N VAL A 272 1.49 2.59 13.42
CA VAL A 272 1.17 1.29 12.83
C VAL A 272 2.50 0.58 12.53
N PRO A 273 2.84 -0.53 13.22
CA PRO A 273 4.07 -1.28 12.95
C PRO A 273 4.10 -1.82 11.52
N ALA A 274 5.25 -1.67 10.86
CA ALA A 274 5.45 -2.10 9.48
C ALA A 274 6.51 -3.21 9.41
N PHE A 275 6.31 -4.14 8.47
CA PHE A 275 7.19 -5.28 8.25
C PHE A 275 7.50 -5.38 6.77
N GLU A 276 8.72 -5.80 6.45
CA GLU A 276 9.11 -6.19 5.11
C GLU A 276 9.02 -7.71 4.99
N VAL A 277 8.44 -8.16 3.89
CA VAL A 277 8.25 -9.58 3.56
C VAL A 277 9.15 -9.94 2.40
N LYS A 278 9.54 -11.21 2.31
CA LYS A 278 10.31 -11.73 1.18
C LYS A 278 9.59 -11.46 -0.15
N GLU A 279 10.35 -11.11 -1.19
CA GLU A 279 9.83 -10.64 -2.49
C GLU A 279 8.83 -11.60 -3.15
N ASP A 280 9.09 -12.92 -3.12
CA ASP A 280 8.19 -13.95 -3.65
C ASP A 280 7.17 -14.48 -2.61
N GLY A 281 7.13 -13.86 -1.44
CA GLY A 281 6.28 -14.27 -0.31
C GLY A 281 4.82 -13.82 -0.50
N ALA A 282 3.89 -14.58 0.06
CA ALA A 282 2.51 -14.13 0.15
C ALA A 282 2.40 -12.96 1.14
N ILE A 283 1.76 -11.86 0.77
CA ILE A 283 1.59 -10.71 1.66
C ILE A 283 0.61 -11.09 2.80
N PRO A 284 1.04 -11.03 4.07
CA PRO A 284 0.23 -11.44 5.20
C PRO A 284 -0.89 -10.44 5.44
N ARG A 285 -2.10 -10.95 5.56
CA ARG A 285 -3.31 -10.12 5.70
C ARG A 285 -3.70 -9.83 7.15
N THR A 286 -3.23 -10.68 8.07
CA THR A 286 -3.55 -10.64 9.49
C THR A 286 -2.28 -10.72 10.32
N LYS A 287 -2.34 -10.21 11.56
CA LYS A 287 -1.23 -10.33 12.53
C LYS A 287 -0.75 -11.77 12.69
N SER A 288 -1.68 -12.72 12.81
CA SER A 288 -1.33 -14.14 12.98
C SER A 288 -0.56 -14.71 11.79
N ALA A 289 -0.93 -14.33 10.55
CA ALA A 289 -0.20 -14.75 9.36
C ALA A 289 1.19 -14.09 9.27
N LEU A 290 1.29 -12.81 9.66
CA LEU A 290 2.56 -12.11 9.72
C LEU A 290 3.51 -12.72 10.74
N LEU A 291 3.03 -13.05 11.95
CA LEU A 291 3.86 -13.69 12.97
C LEU A 291 4.38 -15.06 12.53
N GLN A 292 3.58 -15.85 11.81
CA GLN A 292 4.04 -17.11 11.21
C GLN A 292 5.19 -16.87 10.21
N GLN A 293 5.14 -15.81 9.42
CA GLN A 293 6.24 -15.45 8.50
C GLN A 293 7.47 -14.92 9.24
N VAL A 294 7.30 -14.18 10.34
CA VAL A 294 8.41 -13.73 11.18
C VAL A 294 9.11 -14.94 11.81
N GLU A 295 8.36 -15.90 12.35
CA GLU A 295 8.90 -17.17 12.88
C GLU A 295 9.64 -17.97 11.82
N ALA A 296 9.15 -17.95 10.58
CA ALA A 296 9.78 -18.60 9.43
C ALA A 296 10.98 -17.82 8.83
N MET A 297 11.31 -16.64 9.39
CA MET A 297 12.31 -15.72 8.83
C MET A 297 12.00 -15.24 7.39
N GLU A 298 10.72 -15.20 7.04
CA GLU A 298 10.21 -14.70 5.76
C GLU A 298 9.67 -13.26 5.86
N ALA A 299 9.53 -12.74 7.08
CA ALA A 299 9.18 -11.36 7.35
C ALA A 299 10.04 -10.81 8.50
N ARG A 300 10.28 -9.51 8.52
CA ARG A 300 11.00 -8.84 9.60
C ARG A 300 10.57 -7.38 9.75
N PRO A 301 10.84 -6.74 10.90
CA PRO A 301 10.56 -5.32 11.08
C PRO A 301 11.15 -4.48 9.94
N PHE A 302 10.32 -3.58 9.40
CA PHE A 302 10.66 -2.78 8.23
C PHE A 302 11.94 -1.97 8.47
N TYR A 303 12.87 -2.00 7.51
CA TYR A 303 14.07 -1.15 7.50
C TYR A 303 14.99 -1.29 8.73
N PHE A 304 14.80 -2.33 9.55
CA PHE A 304 15.48 -2.46 10.84
C PHE A 304 16.98 -2.71 10.69
N GLU A 305 17.40 -3.45 9.66
CA GLU A 305 18.83 -3.68 9.38
C GLU A 305 19.54 -2.43 8.84
N LEU A 306 18.84 -1.61 8.06
CA LEU A 306 19.41 -0.41 7.44
C LEU A 306 19.45 0.77 8.42
N CYS A 307 18.40 0.95 9.22
CA CYS A 307 18.39 1.95 10.28
C CYS A 307 17.59 1.51 11.51
N TRP A 308 18.22 0.69 12.36
CA TRP A 308 17.62 0.28 13.64
C TRP A 308 17.18 1.48 14.50
N LYS A 309 17.97 2.57 14.53
CA LYS A 309 17.63 3.80 15.29
C LYS A 309 16.35 4.46 14.79
N CYS A 310 16.07 4.37 13.49
CA CYS A 310 14.89 4.95 12.87
C CYS A 310 13.61 4.19 13.21
N GLN A 311 13.71 2.99 13.79
CA GLN A 311 12.58 2.08 14.00
C GLN A 311 12.47 1.55 15.45
N LYS A 312 13.54 1.64 16.26
CA LYS A 312 13.62 1.08 17.63
C LYS A 312 12.54 1.56 18.61
N HIS A 313 11.88 2.69 18.33
CA HIS A 313 10.83 3.25 19.18
C HIS A 313 9.45 2.68 18.87
N THR A 314 9.30 2.01 17.73
CA THR A 314 8.22 1.05 17.49
C THR A 314 8.64 -0.24 18.21
N ASP A 315 8.13 -0.50 19.41
CA ASP A 315 8.47 -1.69 20.20
C ASP A 315 7.93 -2.96 19.53
N TYR A 316 8.66 -3.43 18.51
CA TYR A 316 8.29 -4.61 17.72
C TYR A 316 8.25 -5.88 18.57
N GLU A 317 9.07 -5.97 19.62
CA GLU A 317 9.09 -7.14 20.49
C GLU A 317 7.82 -7.21 21.33
N ALA A 318 7.43 -6.11 21.98
CA ALA A 318 6.16 -6.02 22.70
C ALA A 318 4.98 -6.25 21.75
N TRP A 319 4.99 -5.64 20.56
CA TRP A 319 3.91 -5.83 19.59
C TRP A 319 3.78 -7.27 19.11
N GLN A 320 4.89 -7.98 18.87
CA GLN A 320 4.84 -9.39 18.46
C GLN A 320 4.32 -10.31 19.57
N LYS A 321 4.68 -10.02 20.83
CA LYS A 321 4.22 -10.79 22.00
C LYS A 321 2.74 -10.58 22.34
N GLU A 322 2.19 -9.40 22.01
CA GLU A 322 0.79 -9.10 22.29
C GLU A 322 -0.16 -10.02 21.48
N PRO A 323 -1.07 -10.77 22.12
CA PRO A 323 -2.00 -11.65 21.40
C PRO A 323 -2.88 -10.89 20.39
N PRO A 324 -3.27 -11.51 19.25
CA PRO A 324 -4.25 -10.92 18.35
C PRO A 324 -5.59 -10.65 19.05
N SER A 325 -6.08 -9.42 18.95
CA SER A 325 -7.37 -8.98 19.49
C SER A 325 -8.38 -8.70 18.38
N LYS A 326 -9.68 -8.78 18.71
CA LYS A 326 -10.77 -8.38 17.80
C LYS A 326 -10.91 -6.86 17.65
N LYS A 327 -10.34 -6.09 18.57
CA LYS A 327 -10.39 -4.63 18.57
C LYS A 327 -8.99 -4.07 18.65
N LEU A 328 -8.76 -2.95 17.99
CA LEU A 328 -7.54 -2.17 18.18
C LEU A 328 -7.55 -1.55 19.59
N ASP A 329 -6.37 -1.53 20.20
CA ASP A 329 -6.09 -0.75 21.40
C ASP A 329 -4.64 -0.25 21.38
N VAL A 330 -4.35 0.71 22.25
CA VAL A 330 -2.99 1.26 22.41
C VAL A 330 -2.18 0.31 23.29
N LEU A 331 -1.08 -0.21 22.75
CA LEU A 331 -0.18 -1.09 23.49
C LEU A 331 0.71 -0.33 24.49
N PHE A 332 1.25 0.81 24.05
CA PHE A 332 2.08 1.69 24.86
C PHE A 332 2.09 3.10 24.28
N GLU A 333 2.51 4.06 25.09
CA GLU A 333 2.72 5.45 24.67
C GLU A 333 4.22 5.78 24.72
N VAL A 334 4.68 6.54 23.73
CA VAL A 334 6.06 7.00 23.64
C VAL A 334 6.10 8.39 23.05
N LEU A 335 6.90 9.27 23.64
CA LEU A 335 7.20 10.57 23.03
C LEU A 335 8.14 10.37 21.84
N TRP A 336 7.90 11.09 20.75
CA TRP A 336 8.76 11.01 19.57
C TRP A 336 10.22 11.32 19.91
N ARG A 337 11.14 10.59 19.28
CA ARG A 337 12.59 10.72 19.47
C ARG A 337 13.30 10.64 18.13
N ASP A 338 14.18 11.58 17.86
CA ASP A 338 15.04 11.54 16.68
C ASP A 338 15.94 10.28 16.69
N PRO A 339 16.11 9.56 15.55
CA PRO A 339 15.58 9.80 14.21
C PRO A 339 14.40 8.88 13.84
N TRP A 340 13.42 8.70 14.73
CA TRP A 340 12.30 7.76 14.52
C TRP A 340 11.42 8.16 13.33
N GLU A 341 11.24 7.22 12.40
CA GLU A 341 10.40 7.36 11.19
C GLU A 341 9.23 6.35 11.22
N PRO A 342 8.22 6.52 12.07
CA PRO A 342 7.07 5.62 12.10
C PRO A 342 6.11 5.87 10.95
N PHE A 343 5.39 4.83 10.54
CA PHE A 343 4.12 4.99 9.86
C PHE A 343 3.03 5.23 10.91
N TYR A 344 2.21 6.25 10.72
CA TYR A 344 1.22 6.61 11.71
C TYR A 344 -0.09 7.11 11.09
N ILE A 345 -1.18 6.87 11.81
CA ILE A 345 -2.47 7.51 11.59
C ILE A 345 -2.50 8.76 12.47
N GLY A 346 -2.69 9.92 11.86
CA GLY A 346 -2.74 11.19 12.56
C GLY A 346 -3.90 12.04 12.09
N ARG A 347 -4.27 13.06 12.87
CA ARG A 347 -5.20 14.08 12.40
C ARG A 347 -4.63 14.79 11.18
N ASN A 348 -5.48 15.27 10.28
CA ASN A 348 -5.05 15.96 9.07
C ASN A 348 -4.40 17.35 9.34
N ASN A 349 -4.38 17.81 10.60
CA ASN A 349 -3.72 19.04 11.04
C ASN A 349 -2.28 18.84 11.51
N VAL A 350 -1.74 17.61 11.47
CA VAL A 350 -0.31 17.34 11.74
C VAL A 350 0.56 18.20 10.79
N PRO A 351 1.74 18.69 11.22
CA PRO A 351 2.63 19.51 10.39
C PRO A 351 3.00 18.88 9.04
N LEU A 352 3.19 19.70 8.01
CA LEU A 352 3.49 19.25 6.64
C LEU A 352 4.90 18.75 6.50
N TYR A 353 5.12 17.81 5.58
CA TYR A 353 6.47 17.36 5.27
C TYR A 353 7.27 18.53 4.67
N ASP A 354 8.55 18.63 5.03
CA ASP A 354 9.42 19.66 4.45
C ASP A 354 9.71 19.35 2.98
N GLU A 355 9.14 20.16 2.08
CA GLU A 355 9.19 19.99 0.61
C GLU A 355 10.59 20.21 0.02
N ARG A 356 11.54 20.74 0.80
CA ARG A 356 12.94 20.86 0.40
C ARG A 356 13.64 19.50 0.33
N PHE A 357 13.16 18.51 1.09
CA PHE A 357 13.67 17.15 1.01
C PHE A 357 13.07 16.44 -0.20
N ARG A 358 13.95 16.10 -1.14
CA ARG A 358 13.65 15.40 -2.39
C ARG A 358 14.44 14.11 -2.43
N GLN A 359 13.94 13.14 -3.19
CA GLN A 359 14.48 11.80 -3.29
C GLN A 359 14.58 11.07 -1.93
N TYR A 360 15.39 10.03 -1.87
CA TYR A 360 15.53 9.15 -0.72
C TYR A 360 16.47 9.73 0.34
N GLY A 361 16.10 9.59 1.62
CA GLY A 361 16.93 9.94 2.78
C GLY A 361 16.31 11.02 3.67
N PHE A 362 16.16 10.71 4.96
CA PHE A 362 15.64 11.62 6.02
C PHE A 362 14.29 12.29 5.70
N ASN A 363 13.54 11.74 4.76
CA ASN A 363 12.39 12.44 4.20
C ASN A 363 11.11 12.31 5.04
N ARG A 364 11.11 11.45 6.07
CA ARG A 364 10.00 11.30 7.03
C ARG A 364 10.31 11.85 8.42
N ILE A 365 11.56 12.16 8.75
CA ILE A 365 11.91 12.74 10.05
C ILE A 365 11.56 14.23 10.18
N SER A 366 11.40 14.95 9.07
CA SER A 366 11.24 16.40 9.07
C SER A 366 9.85 16.82 8.64
N GLN A 367 9.10 17.42 9.58
CA GLN A 367 7.90 18.19 9.28
C GLN A 367 8.14 19.67 9.63
N VAL A 368 7.55 20.56 8.85
CA VAL A 368 7.66 22.01 9.04
C VAL A 368 6.60 22.46 10.04
N CYS A 369 7.04 22.91 11.21
CA CYS A 369 6.21 23.53 12.24
C CYS A 369 6.09 25.04 12.05
#